data_AF-A0A379W8C4-F1
#
_entry.id   AF-A0A379W8C4-F1
#
_cell.length_a   1.000
_cell.length_b   1.000
_cell.length_c   1.000
_cell.angle_alpha   90.00
_cell.angle_beta   90.00
_cell.angle_gamma   90.00
#
_symmetry.space_group_name_H-M   'P 1'
#
loop_
_entity.id
_entity.type
_entity.pdbx_description
1 polymer ?
#
loop_
_entity_poly.entity_id
_entity_poly.type
_entity_poly.pdbx_seq_one_letter_code
_entity_poly.pdbx_strand_id
1 'polypeptide(L)'
;MRTLASADEVLEKMWQLATFDANEISQYRRGCCRYCWGFGHHYQWRDVIEFEEREAEAKAKKGKEPDDAGGYGYNHNREPNPDCPRCNGDGVGRPHFADTTKLSPIARLAYSGTKLVKGGIEISTISREKCLKRLCGVWGWLNPNWRNGCWIWKSETHRRSRTSGTGS
;
A
#
# COMPACT_ATOMS: atom_id res chain seq x y z
N MET A 1 11.75 -13.89 -37.17
CA MET A 1 11.25 -14.96 -36.27
C MET A 1 10.99 -14.32 -34.91
N ARG A 2 9.72 -14.13 -34.52
CA ARG A 2 9.37 -13.67 -33.17
C ARG A 2 9.45 -14.90 -32.27
N THR A 3 10.51 -15.04 -31.48
CA THR A 3 10.48 -15.98 -30.35
C THR A 3 9.47 -15.43 -29.37
N LEU A 4 8.23 -15.94 -29.45
CA LEU A 4 7.27 -15.77 -28.38
C LEU A 4 7.93 -16.35 -27.13
N ALA A 5 7.94 -15.58 -26.04
CA ALA A 5 8.43 -16.05 -24.74
C ALA A 5 7.85 -17.43 -24.45
N SER A 6 8.66 -18.33 -23.87
CA SER A 6 8.19 -19.68 -23.57
C SER A 6 7.01 -19.60 -22.59
N ALA A 7 6.13 -20.61 -22.61
CA ALA A 7 4.98 -20.65 -21.70
C ALA A 7 5.42 -20.52 -20.23
N ASP A 8 6.57 -21.10 -19.90
CA ASP A 8 7.16 -21.06 -18.55
C ASP A 8 7.66 -19.66 -18.19
N GLU A 9 8.31 -18.94 -19.12
CA GLU A 9 8.74 -17.56 -18.90
C GLU A 9 7.56 -16.62 -18.62
N VAL A 10 6.46 -16.78 -19.36
CA VAL A 10 5.24 -15.99 -19.15
C VAL A 10 4.63 -16.32 -17.80
N LEU A 11 4.62 -17.60 -17.41
CA LEU A 11 4.09 -18.05 -16.13
C LEU A 11 4.90 -17.50 -14.96
N GLU A 12 6.22 -17.49 -15.08
CA GLU A 12 7.13 -16.93 -14.08
C GLU A 12 6.88 -15.42 -13.90
N LYS A 13 6.75 -14.66 -15.00
CA LYS A 13 6.43 -13.22 -14.93
C LYS A 13 5.05 -12.96 -14.32
N MET A 14 4.06 -13.79 -14.65
CA MET A 14 2.73 -13.71 -14.04
C MET A 14 2.78 -13.99 -12.53
N TRP A 15 3.57 -14.97 -12.11
CA TRP A 15 3.77 -15.27 -10.69
C TRP A 15 4.43 -14.09 -9.97
N GLN A 16 5.50 -13.52 -10.52
CA GLN A 16 6.17 -12.33 -9.98
C GLN A 16 5.20 -11.15 -9.79
N LEU A 17 4.35 -10.88 -10.78
CA LEU A 17 3.32 -9.84 -10.69
C LEU A 17 2.21 -10.17 -9.68
N ALA A 18 1.90 -11.45 -9.51
CA ALA A 18 0.90 -11.91 -8.55
C ALA A 18 1.40 -11.85 -7.10
N THR A 19 2.70 -12.02 -6.85
CA THR A 19 3.26 -12.00 -5.49
C THR A 19 3.92 -10.68 -5.11
N PHE A 20 4.01 -9.75 -6.04
CA PHE A 20 4.57 -8.41 -5.85
C PHE A 20 3.98 -7.67 -4.62
N ASP A 21 4.84 -6.95 -3.89
CA ASP A 21 4.46 -6.11 -2.75
C ASP A 21 3.97 -4.73 -3.22
N ALA A 22 2.66 -4.50 -3.10
CA ALA A 22 2.04 -3.23 -3.47
C ALA A 22 2.63 -2.01 -2.73
N ASN A 23 3.23 -2.23 -1.55
CA ASN A 23 3.90 -1.17 -0.80
C ASN A 23 5.13 -0.62 -1.55
N GLU A 24 5.69 -1.30 -2.53
CA GLU A 24 6.76 -0.70 -3.35
C GLU A 24 6.26 0.50 -4.18
N ILE A 25 4.95 0.57 -4.50
CA ILE A 25 4.35 1.66 -5.30
C ILE A 25 3.69 2.69 -4.41
N SER A 26 2.80 2.26 -3.50
CA SER A 26 2.05 3.14 -2.63
C SER A 26 1.98 2.57 -1.22
N GLN A 27 2.31 3.41 -0.24
CA GLN A 27 2.38 3.04 1.16
C GLN A 27 1.48 3.94 1.99
N TYR A 28 0.93 3.40 3.06
CA TYR A 28 0.34 4.21 4.11
C TYR A 28 1.32 4.25 5.29
N ARG A 29 2.10 5.34 5.39
CA ARG A 29 3.13 5.49 6.41
C ARG A 29 2.58 6.27 7.60
N ARG A 30 2.89 5.81 8.81
CA ARG A 30 2.67 6.58 10.03
C ARG A 30 3.97 7.23 10.45
N GLY A 31 3.91 8.52 10.74
CA GLY A 31 5.04 9.26 11.29
C GLY A 31 4.58 10.24 12.35
N CYS A 32 5.51 10.96 12.96
CA CYS A 32 5.21 11.78 14.11
C CYS A 32 4.21 12.90 13.81
N CYS A 33 3.43 13.29 14.81
CA CYS A 33 2.60 14.49 14.76
C CYS A 33 3.46 15.72 15.09
N ARG A 34 2.93 16.92 14.82
CA ARG A 34 3.60 18.21 15.08
C ARG A 34 3.97 18.44 16.55
N TYR A 35 3.41 17.65 17.48
CA TYR A 35 3.61 17.79 18.92
C TYR A 35 4.40 16.63 19.53
N CYS A 36 4.79 15.62 18.73
CA CYS A 36 5.46 14.44 19.26
C CYS A 36 6.81 14.78 19.90
N TRP A 37 7.59 15.61 19.22
CA TRP A 37 8.98 15.88 19.56
C TRP A 37 9.26 17.36 19.86
N GLY A 38 8.22 18.20 19.90
CA GLY A 38 8.38 19.57 20.36
C GLY A 38 8.67 19.62 21.86
N PHE A 39 9.40 20.64 22.31
CA PHE A 39 9.66 20.84 23.73
C PHE A 39 8.33 20.91 24.51
N GLY A 40 8.19 20.12 25.57
CA GLY A 40 6.95 20.04 26.35
C GLY A 40 5.70 19.62 25.55
N HIS A 41 5.86 18.95 24.40
CA HIS A 41 4.79 18.67 23.44
C HIS A 41 4.09 19.92 22.88
N HIS A 42 4.78 21.05 22.80
CA HIS A 42 4.34 22.22 22.05
C HIS A 42 4.46 22.00 20.54
N TYR A 43 3.83 22.88 19.75
CA TYR A 43 3.83 22.75 18.28
C TYR A 43 5.23 22.95 17.71
N GLN A 44 5.73 21.94 16.99
CA GLN A 44 7.04 21.98 16.36
C GLN A 44 6.93 22.46 14.91
N TRP A 45 7.70 23.50 14.60
CA TRP A 45 7.85 24.09 13.29
C TRP A 45 8.86 23.30 12.46
N ARG A 46 8.70 23.28 11.13
CA ARG A 46 9.63 22.60 10.23
C ARG A 46 10.94 23.38 10.16
N ASP A 47 10.83 24.66 9.89
CA ASP A 47 11.93 25.61 9.75
C ASP A 47 11.45 27.02 10.12
N VAL A 48 12.37 27.97 10.10
CA VAL A 48 12.11 29.38 10.42
C VAL A 48 11.15 30.00 9.40
N ILE A 49 11.22 29.58 8.14
CA ILE A 49 10.38 30.12 7.06
C ILE A 49 8.90 29.78 7.30
N GLU A 50 8.59 28.53 7.66
CA GLU A 50 7.22 28.13 8.01
C GLU A 50 6.65 28.98 9.16
N PHE A 51 7.48 29.34 10.13
CA PHE A 51 7.07 30.18 11.26
C PHE A 51 6.82 31.63 10.82
N GLU A 52 7.77 32.23 10.08
CA GLU A 52 7.65 33.59 9.56
C GLU A 52 6.43 33.76 8.64
N GLU A 53 6.14 32.78 7.78
CA GLU A 53 4.93 32.75 6.94
C GLU A 53 3.67 32.78 7.80
N ARG A 54 3.63 31.99 8.88
CA ARG A 54 2.49 31.99 9.81
C ARG A 54 2.38 33.27 10.63
N GLU A 55 3.49 33.87 11.02
CA GLU A 55 3.46 35.19 11.65
C GLU A 55 2.90 36.25 10.71
N ALA A 56 3.35 36.27 9.46
CA ALA A 56 2.87 37.21 8.46
C ALA A 56 1.37 37.03 8.18
N GLU A 57 0.90 35.78 8.08
CA GLU A 57 -0.53 35.47 7.97
C GLU A 57 -1.33 35.93 9.19
N ALA A 58 -0.81 35.72 10.40
CA ALA A 58 -1.45 36.15 11.64
C ALA A 58 -1.55 37.68 11.70
N LYS A 59 -0.45 38.39 11.40
CA LYS A 59 -0.40 39.86 11.34
C LYS A 59 -1.39 40.40 10.30
N ALA A 60 -1.42 39.82 9.10
CA ALA A 60 -2.35 40.22 8.03
C ALA A 60 -3.82 40.02 8.42
N LYS A 61 -4.14 38.94 9.14
CA LYS A 61 -5.50 38.64 9.62
C LYS A 61 -5.85 39.27 10.97
N LYS A 62 -4.93 40.04 11.57
CA LYS A 62 -5.02 40.52 12.97
C LYS A 62 -5.35 39.38 13.96
N GLY A 63 -4.83 38.19 13.66
CA GLY A 63 -4.99 36.99 14.47
C GLY A 63 -3.96 36.92 15.60
N LYS A 64 -4.06 35.86 16.40
CA LYS A 64 -3.08 35.55 17.44
C LYS A 64 -1.74 35.17 16.80
N GLU A 65 -0.65 35.76 17.31
CA GLU A 65 0.70 35.40 16.88
C GLU A 65 1.02 33.93 17.22
N PRO A 66 1.68 33.21 16.29
CA PRO A 66 2.11 31.84 16.54
C PRO A 66 3.17 31.78 17.65
N ASP A 67 3.16 30.69 18.41
CA ASP A 67 4.13 30.42 19.47
C ASP A 67 5.22 29.47 18.96
N ASP A 68 6.49 29.77 19.27
CA ASP A 68 7.66 28.98 18.87
C ASP A 68 8.18 28.06 20.00
N ALA A 69 7.50 28.00 21.15
CA ALA A 69 7.91 27.19 22.31
C ALA A 69 8.22 25.72 22.00
N GLY A 70 7.61 25.13 20.96
CA GLY A 70 7.88 23.75 20.55
C GLY A 70 9.16 23.56 19.73
N GLY A 71 9.80 24.64 19.30
CA GLY A 71 11.04 24.65 18.53
C GLY A 71 10.86 24.30 17.05
N TYR A 72 12.00 24.18 16.36
CA TYR A 72 12.09 23.94 14.92
C TYR A 72 12.58 22.51 14.61
N GLY A 73 12.64 22.13 13.33
CA GLY A 73 13.17 20.84 12.88
C GLY A 73 12.14 19.71 12.85
N TYR A 74 10.85 20.01 12.73
CA TYR A 74 9.82 18.98 12.57
C TYR A 74 10.07 18.12 11.32
N ASN A 75 10.14 16.81 11.55
CA ASN A 75 10.25 15.81 10.49
C ASN A 75 9.10 14.80 10.59
N HIS A 76 8.14 14.92 9.69
CA HIS A 76 6.97 14.04 9.63
C HIS A 76 7.27 12.55 9.38
N ASN A 77 8.48 12.21 8.91
CA ASN A 77 8.90 10.83 8.70
C ASN A 77 9.55 10.21 9.95
N ARG A 78 9.81 11.00 11.00
CA ARG A 78 10.33 10.48 12.26
C ARG A 78 9.28 9.59 12.92
N GLU A 79 9.73 8.58 13.66
CA GLU A 79 8.83 7.71 14.42
C GLU A 79 7.98 8.54 15.41
N PRO A 80 6.70 8.17 15.60
CA PRO A 80 5.86 8.80 16.61
C PRO A 80 6.45 8.63 18.01
N ASN A 81 6.35 9.67 18.83
CA ASN A 81 6.71 9.57 20.24
C ASN A 81 5.61 8.81 21.00
N PRO A 82 5.91 7.66 21.65
CA PRO A 82 4.91 6.86 22.37
C PRO A 82 4.21 7.65 23.48
N ASP A 83 4.91 8.58 24.12
CA ASP A 83 4.38 9.39 25.23
C ASP A 83 3.65 10.65 24.76
N CYS A 84 3.46 10.83 23.44
CA CYS A 84 2.83 12.04 22.92
C CYS A 84 1.35 12.11 23.34
N PRO A 85 0.92 13.13 24.11
CA PRO A 85 -0.45 13.26 24.58
C PRO A 85 -1.45 13.64 23.47
N ARG A 86 -0.95 14.04 22.29
CA ARG A 86 -1.79 14.47 21.15
C ARG A 86 -2.17 13.33 20.24
N CYS A 87 -1.24 12.40 19.98
CA CYS A 87 -1.51 11.25 19.13
C CYS A 87 -1.46 9.92 19.89
N ASN A 88 -1.23 9.93 21.20
CA ASN A 88 -1.13 8.74 22.06
C ASN A 88 -0.14 7.69 21.51
N GLY A 89 0.98 8.13 20.93
CA GLY A 89 1.94 7.24 20.28
C GLY A 89 1.57 6.71 18.90
N ASP A 90 0.34 6.91 18.41
CA ASP A 90 -0.10 6.35 17.11
C ASP A 90 0.49 7.07 15.90
N GLY A 91 0.89 8.33 16.07
CA GLY A 91 1.33 9.20 14.99
C GLY A 91 0.20 9.63 14.04
N VAL A 92 0.60 10.14 12.87
CA VAL A 92 -0.31 10.59 11.82
C VAL A 92 0.01 9.80 10.54
N GLY A 93 -0.99 9.08 10.05
CA GLY A 93 -0.91 8.31 8.81
C GLY A 93 -1.02 9.20 7.57
N ARG A 94 -0.12 9.00 6.61
CA ARG A 94 -0.06 9.74 5.35
C ARG A 94 0.16 8.79 4.18
N PRO A 95 -0.53 9.01 3.04
CA PRO A 95 -0.20 8.29 1.82
C PRO A 95 1.20 8.72 1.34
N HIS A 96 2.03 7.75 1.03
CA HIS A 96 3.35 7.93 0.44
C HIS A 96 3.39 7.18 -0.89
N PHE A 97 3.62 7.93 -1.96
CA PHE A 97 3.78 7.37 -3.30
C PHE A 97 5.27 7.32 -3.64
N ALA A 98 5.76 6.15 -4.01
CA ALA A 98 7.15 5.99 -4.41
C ALA A 98 7.42 6.73 -5.73
N ASP A 99 8.67 7.15 -5.92
CA ASP A 99 9.15 7.70 -7.18
C ASP A 99 9.06 6.62 -8.27
N THR A 100 8.13 6.80 -9.21
CA THR A 100 7.82 5.81 -10.25
C THR A 100 8.99 5.54 -11.18
N THR A 101 9.95 6.47 -11.27
CA THR A 101 11.19 6.30 -12.07
C THR A 101 12.20 5.35 -11.41
N LYS A 102 12.09 5.15 -10.09
CA LYS A 102 13.02 4.36 -9.27
C LYS A 102 12.42 3.05 -8.76
N LEU A 103 11.27 2.66 -9.29
CA LEU A 103 10.64 1.38 -8.96
C LEU A 103 11.53 0.20 -9.37
N SER A 104 11.46 -0.88 -8.58
CA SER A 104 12.06 -2.16 -8.93
C SER A 104 11.54 -2.66 -10.29
N PRO A 105 12.28 -3.54 -10.99
CA PRO A 105 11.82 -4.08 -12.28
C PRO A 105 10.42 -4.72 -12.20
N ILE A 106 10.09 -5.39 -11.09
CA ILE A 106 8.78 -6.04 -10.89
C ILE A 106 7.69 -4.99 -10.63
N ALA A 107 7.94 -4.03 -9.72
CA ALA A 107 7.01 -2.93 -9.46
C ALA A 107 6.71 -2.11 -10.72
N ARG A 108 7.73 -1.88 -11.56
CA ARG A 108 7.59 -1.18 -12.83
C ARG A 108 6.72 -1.94 -13.83
N LEU A 109 6.82 -3.27 -13.86
CA LEU A 109 5.92 -4.11 -14.67
C LEU A 109 4.48 -4.09 -14.14
N ALA A 110 4.30 -3.99 -12.82
CA ALA A 110 2.98 -3.91 -12.19
C ALA A 110 2.32 -2.53 -12.34
N TYR A 111 3.11 -1.45 -12.46
CA TYR A 111 2.63 -0.09 -12.63
C TYR A 111 2.00 0.11 -14.02
N SER A 112 0.72 0.48 -14.03
CA SER A 112 -0.09 0.66 -15.26
C SER A 112 -0.34 2.13 -15.61
N GLY A 113 0.26 3.06 -14.88
CA GLY A 113 0.12 4.50 -15.10
C GLY A 113 -0.55 5.23 -13.94
N THR A 114 -0.74 6.54 -14.13
CA THR A 114 -1.33 7.45 -13.15
C THR A 114 -2.39 8.32 -13.82
N LYS A 115 -3.48 8.60 -13.11
CA LYS A 115 -4.56 9.49 -13.55
C LYS A 115 -4.71 10.66 -12.59
N LEU A 116 -4.88 11.85 -13.14
CA LEU A 116 -5.22 13.04 -12.37
C LEU A 116 -6.74 13.12 -12.24
N VAL A 117 -7.23 13.11 -11.01
CA VAL A 117 -8.65 13.26 -10.69
C VAL A 117 -8.86 14.52 -9.87
N LYS A 118 -10.10 15.03 -9.82
CA LYS A 118 -10.44 16.27 -9.12
C LYS A 118 -10.05 16.28 -7.62
N GLY A 119 -9.91 15.10 -7.01
CA GLY A 119 -9.53 14.91 -5.61
C GLY A 119 -8.09 14.45 -5.37
N GLY A 120 -7.24 14.37 -6.40
CA GLY A 120 -5.85 13.93 -6.25
C GLY A 120 -5.34 13.04 -7.37
N ILE A 121 -4.42 12.14 -7.01
CA ILE A 121 -3.70 11.28 -7.94
C ILE A 121 -4.16 9.83 -7.72
N GLU A 122 -4.63 9.18 -8.78
CA GLU A 122 -4.97 7.76 -8.77
C GLU A 122 -3.87 6.96 -9.48
N ILE A 123 -3.22 6.06 -8.75
CA ILE A 123 -2.22 5.15 -9.32
C ILE A 123 -2.92 3.87 -9.75
N SER A 124 -2.79 3.54 -11.03
CA SER A 124 -3.29 2.30 -11.59
C SER A 124 -2.21 1.22 -11.56
N THR A 125 -2.52 0.08 -10.96
CA THR A 125 -1.65 -1.11 -10.93
C THR A 125 -2.38 -2.33 -11.49
N ILE A 126 -1.61 -3.34 -11.88
CA ILE A 126 -2.17 -4.64 -12.26
C ILE A 126 -2.87 -5.25 -11.04
N SER A 127 -4.09 -5.76 -11.26
CA SER A 127 -4.84 -6.45 -10.21
C SER A 127 -4.21 -7.82 -9.91
N ARG A 128 -3.64 -7.94 -8.72
CA ARG A 128 -3.09 -9.20 -8.18
C ARG A 128 -4.10 -10.34 -8.23
N GLU A 129 -5.35 -10.09 -7.87
CA GLU A 129 -6.43 -11.08 -7.93
C GLU A 129 -6.68 -11.61 -9.34
N LYS A 130 -6.67 -10.71 -10.34
CA LYS A 130 -6.83 -11.12 -11.74
C LYS A 130 -5.65 -11.97 -12.21
N CYS A 131 -4.42 -11.65 -11.79
CA CYS A 131 -3.25 -12.49 -12.08
C CYS A 131 -3.37 -13.87 -11.41
N LEU A 132 -3.67 -13.92 -10.11
CA LEU A 132 -3.84 -15.17 -9.37
C LEU A 132 -4.96 -16.04 -9.95
N LYS A 133 -6.08 -15.45 -10.36
CA LYS A 133 -7.18 -16.18 -10.99
C LYS A 133 -6.76 -16.80 -12.33
N ARG A 134 -5.99 -16.09 -13.15
CA ARG A 134 -5.45 -16.62 -14.41
C ARG A 134 -4.49 -17.78 -14.15
N LEU A 135 -3.61 -17.62 -13.16
CA LEU A 135 -2.69 -18.68 -12.72
C LEU A 135 -3.47 -19.92 -12.27
N CYS A 136 -4.41 -19.80 -11.34
CA CYS A 136 -5.20 -20.96 -10.88
C CYS A 136 -5.95 -21.68 -12.03
N GLY A 137 -6.34 -20.96 -13.08
CA GLY A 137 -6.96 -21.55 -14.28
C GLY A 137 -5.99 -22.37 -15.11
N VAL A 138 -4.77 -21.86 -15.35
CA VAL A 138 -3.71 -22.59 -16.08
C VAL A 138 -3.31 -23.87 -15.36
N TRP A 139 -3.28 -23.85 -14.03
CA TRP A 139 -2.90 -24.99 -13.19
C TRP A 139 -4.03 -26.00 -12.96
N GLY A 140 -5.24 -25.72 -13.48
CA GLY A 140 -6.41 -26.60 -13.32
C GLY A 140 -7.00 -26.62 -11.91
N TRP A 141 -6.65 -25.65 -11.05
CA TRP A 141 -7.14 -25.56 -9.67
C TRP A 141 -8.52 -24.88 -9.57
N LEU A 142 -8.97 -24.23 -10.66
CA LEU A 142 -10.31 -23.65 -10.75
C LEU A 142 -11.32 -24.69 -11.23
N ASN A 143 -12.27 -25.05 -10.35
CA ASN A 143 -13.46 -25.81 -10.73
C ASN A 143 -14.36 -24.92 -11.64
N PRO A 144 -14.82 -25.38 -12.82
CA PRO A 144 -15.66 -24.61 -13.74
C PRO A 144 -17.01 -24.15 -13.15
N ASN A 145 -17.46 -24.68 -12.00
CA ASN A 145 -18.68 -24.26 -11.30
C ASN A 145 -18.47 -23.10 -10.30
N TRP A 146 -17.54 -22.18 -10.58
CA TRP A 146 -17.14 -21.06 -9.73
C TRP A 146 -18.22 -19.96 -9.64
N ARG A 147 -19.32 -20.19 -8.90
CA ARG A 147 -20.37 -19.19 -8.67
C ARG A 147 -20.30 -18.45 -7.33
N ASN A 148 -19.79 -19.04 -6.24
CA ASN A 148 -19.90 -18.42 -4.91
C ASN A 148 -18.58 -18.55 -4.14
N GLY A 149 -17.90 -17.43 -3.87
CA GLY A 149 -16.54 -17.37 -3.33
C GLY A 149 -16.35 -18.02 -1.95
N CYS A 150 -15.93 -19.28 -1.92
CA CYS A 150 -15.43 -19.96 -0.73
C CYS A 150 -14.21 -20.82 -1.09
N TRP A 151 -13.11 -20.65 -0.36
CA TRP A 151 -11.90 -21.47 -0.49
C TRP A 151 -12.14 -22.85 0.11
N ILE A 152 -12.73 -23.77 -0.66
CA ILE A 152 -12.72 -25.19 -0.30
C ILE A 152 -11.51 -25.83 -1.00
N TRP A 153 -10.48 -26.11 -0.21
CA TRP A 153 -9.39 -27.01 -0.59
C TRP A 153 -9.99 -28.37 -0.97
N LYS A 154 -9.91 -28.77 -2.24
CA LYS A 154 -10.04 -30.19 -2.59
C LYS A 154 -8.72 -30.87 -2.25
N SER A 155 -8.53 -31.27 -0.99
CA SER A 155 -7.57 -32.32 -0.68
C SER A 155 -8.14 -33.65 -1.19
N GLU A 156 -7.68 -34.07 -2.36
CA GLU A 156 -7.92 -35.40 -2.91
C GLU A 156 -7.31 -36.45 -1.96
N THR A 157 -8.12 -37.15 -1.16
CA THR A 157 -7.72 -38.43 -0.50
C THR A 157 -8.94 -39.18 0.04
N HIS A 158 -9.68 -39.88 -0.82
CA HIS A 158 -9.97 -41.30 -0.54
C HIS A 158 -10.50 -42.04 -1.78
N ARG A 159 -9.60 -42.85 -2.34
CA ARG A 159 -9.89 -44.10 -3.02
C ARG A 159 -10.84 -44.93 -2.14
N ARG A 160 -12.10 -45.14 -2.55
CA ARG A 160 -12.83 -46.37 -2.21
C ARG A 160 -13.44 -46.98 -3.48
N SER A 161 -13.03 -48.21 -3.65
CA SER A 161 -13.26 -49.16 -4.72
C SER A 161 -14.74 -49.48 -4.95
N ARG A 162 -15.03 -49.78 -6.23
CA ARG A 162 -16.12 -50.66 -6.65
C ARG A 162 -16.24 -51.88 -5.72
N THR A 163 -17.45 -52.17 -5.26
CA THR A 163 -18.00 -53.54 -5.26
C THR A 163 -19.48 -53.47 -5.54
N SER A 164 -19.84 -54.00 -6.70
CA SER A 164 -21.17 -54.47 -7.10
C SER A 164 -21.60 -55.67 -6.25
N GLY A 165 -22.89 -55.71 -5.88
CA GLY A 165 -23.62 -56.90 -5.44
C GLY A 165 -25.06 -56.49 -5.10
N THR A 166 -26.05 -56.60 -5.99
CA THR A 166 -26.92 -57.76 -6.26
C THR A 166 -27.43 -58.51 -5.03
N GLY A 167 -28.74 -58.37 -4.78
CA GLY A 167 -29.63 -59.46 -4.39
C GLY A 167 -29.71 -59.78 -2.90
N SER A 168 -30.82 -59.41 -2.27
CA SER A 168 -31.89 -60.32 -1.79
C SER A 168 -33.03 -59.49 -1.20
#